data_AF-A0A6B3HF06-F1
#
_entry.id   AF-A0A6B3HF06-F1
#
_cell.length_a   1.000
_cell.length_b   1.000
_cell.length_c   1.000
_cell.angle_alpha   90.00
_cell.angle_beta   90.00
_cell.angle_gamma   90.00
#
_symmetry.space_group_name_H-M   'P 1'
#
loop_
_entity.id
_entity.type
_entity.pdbx_description
1 polymer ?
#
loop_
_entity_poly.entity_id
_entity_poly.type
_entity_poly.pdbx_seq_one_letter_code
_entity_poly.pdbx_strand_id
1 'polypeptide(L)'
;HGDLEKRPLTEAARAEYTARWARTQEQFVDSPQQALHEADALLADLSRDRGFPAGESFEERADALSVHHPRHIDGYRRVHTARSDGTGTEEMREAFVDARNLFDALLADGPAPRRQDNRQLTKGQGTS
;
A
#
# COMPACT_ATOMS: atom_id res chain seq x y z
N HIS A 1 3.61 13.66 -19.11
CA HIS A 1 3.86 13.28 -17.71
C HIS A 1 2.59 13.57 -16.91
N GLY A 2 1.80 12.54 -16.64
CA GLY A 2 0.52 12.66 -15.94
C GLY A 2 0.76 12.74 -14.43
N ASP A 3 0.37 13.86 -13.85
CA ASP A 3 0.35 14.07 -12.41
C ASP A 3 -0.75 13.19 -11.83
N LEU A 4 -0.38 12.01 -11.31
CA LEU A 4 -1.29 11.18 -10.52
C LEU A 4 -1.45 11.88 -9.17
N GLU A 5 -2.53 12.65 -9.00
CA GLU A 5 -2.94 13.20 -7.71
C GLU A 5 -3.16 12.04 -6.73
N LYS A 6 -2.14 11.72 -5.94
CA LYS A 6 -2.21 10.70 -4.87
C LYS A 6 -3.34 11.08 -3.92
N ARG A 7 -4.44 10.32 -3.94
CA ARG A 7 -5.55 10.55 -3.01
C ARG A 7 -5.05 10.26 -1.59
N PRO A 8 -5.16 11.22 -0.65
CA PRO A 8 -4.81 10.96 0.74
C PRO A 8 -5.74 9.88 1.30
N LEU A 9 -5.16 8.76 1.75
CA LEU A 9 -5.91 7.77 2.51
C LEU A 9 -6.44 8.43 3.79
N THR A 10 -7.73 8.26 4.08
CA THR A 10 -8.30 8.71 5.35
C THR A 10 -7.75 7.85 6.50
N GLU A 11 -7.71 8.42 7.71
CA GLU A 11 -7.28 7.68 8.90
C GLU A 11 -8.17 6.44 9.15
N ALA A 12 -9.46 6.55 8.84
CA ALA A 12 -10.40 5.42 8.90
C ALA A 12 -10.02 4.30 7.92
N ALA A 13 -9.74 4.63 6.65
CA ALA A 13 -9.30 3.64 5.67
C ALA A 13 -7.98 2.98 6.10
N ARG A 14 -7.01 3.77 6.60
CA ARG A 14 -5.74 3.25 7.13
C ARG A 14 -5.97 2.26 8.28
N ALA A 15 -6.87 2.58 9.21
CA ALA A 15 -7.23 1.69 10.32
C ALA A 15 -7.88 0.40 9.82
N GLU A 16 -8.80 0.48 8.86
CA GLU A 16 -9.46 -0.69 8.26
C GLU A 16 -8.46 -1.62 7.57
N TYR A 17 -7.58 -1.07 6.71
CA TYR A 17 -6.54 -1.87 6.05
C TYR A 17 -5.59 -2.50 7.06
N THR A 18 -5.21 -1.77 8.11
CA THR A 18 -4.34 -2.30 9.17
C THR A 18 -5.01 -3.45 9.92
N ALA A 19 -6.30 -3.33 10.23
CA ALA A 19 -7.07 -4.39 10.87
C ALA A 19 -7.24 -5.63 9.98
N ARG A 20 -7.48 -5.43 8.67
CA ARG A 20 -7.53 -6.53 7.70
C ARG A 20 -6.19 -7.25 7.59
N TRP A 21 -5.10 -6.50 7.49
CA TRP A 21 -3.75 -7.06 7.46
C TRP A 21 -3.44 -7.92 8.69
N ALA A 22 -3.85 -7.48 9.88
CA ALA A 22 -3.67 -8.25 11.11
C ALA A 22 -4.39 -9.61 11.05
N ARG A 23 -5.62 -9.64 10.53
CA ARG A 23 -6.36 -10.91 10.33
C ARG A 23 -5.66 -11.81 9.32
N THR A 24 -5.12 -11.24 8.24
CA THR A 24 -4.36 -12.01 7.25
C THR A 24 -3.11 -12.64 7.86
N GLN A 25 -2.42 -11.94 8.76
CA GLN A 25 -1.28 -12.48 9.52
C GLN A 25 -1.67 -13.67 10.41
N GLU A 26 -2.80 -13.58 11.10
CA GLU A 26 -3.30 -14.69 11.92
C GLU A 26 -3.65 -15.90 11.04
N GLN A 27 -4.29 -15.65 9.89
CA GLN A 27 -4.62 -16.69 8.93
C GLN A 27 -3.39 -17.32 8.28
N PHE A 28 -2.25 -16.61 8.18
CA PHE A 28 -1.02 -17.16 7.61
C PHE A 28 -0.49 -18.36 8.41
N VAL A 29 -0.73 -18.41 9.72
CA VAL A 29 -0.29 -19.52 10.59
C VAL A 29 -1.02 -20.82 10.26
N ASP A 30 -2.31 -20.71 9.93
CA ASP A 30 -3.17 -21.86 9.63
C ASP A 30 -3.14 -22.22 8.13
N SER A 31 -3.19 -21.20 7.28
CA SER A 31 -3.37 -21.30 5.84
C SER A 31 -2.49 -20.27 5.11
N PRO A 32 -1.18 -20.52 4.98
CA PRO A 32 -0.21 -19.57 4.41
C PRO A 32 -0.52 -19.18 2.96
N GLN A 33 -0.99 -20.15 2.15
CA GLN A 33 -1.38 -19.90 0.76
C GLN A 33 -2.56 -18.94 0.66
N GLN A 34 -3.62 -19.14 1.46
CA GLN A 34 -4.76 -18.22 1.46
C GLN A 34 -4.41 -16.84 2.01
N ALA A 35 -3.53 -16.76 3.02
CA ALA A 35 -3.08 -15.49 3.55
C ALA A 35 -2.28 -14.68 2.52
N LEU A 36 -1.47 -15.34 1.68
CA LEU A 36 -0.79 -14.68 0.56
C LEU A 36 -1.77 -14.14 -0.49
N HIS A 37 -2.81 -14.89 -0.83
CA HIS A 37 -3.87 -14.42 -1.73
C HIS A 37 -4.58 -13.18 -1.18
N GLU A 38 -4.94 -13.18 0.10
CA GLU A 38 -5.55 -12.02 0.77
C GLU A 38 -4.59 -10.83 0.83
N ALA A 39 -3.31 -11.06 1.08
CA ALA A 39 -2.30 -9.99 1.09
C ALA A 39 -2.14 -9.33 -0.29
N ASP A 40 -2.11 -10.11 -1.38
CA ASP A 40 -2.08 -9.59 -2.75
C ASP A 40 -3.35 -8.76 -3.07
N ALA A 41 -4.52 -9.24 -2.65
CA ALA A 41 -5.78 -8.52 -2.83
C ALA A 41 -5.79 -7.18 -2.06
N LEU A 42 -5.32 -7.16 -0.82
CA LEU A 42 -5.20 -5.94 -0.01
C LEU A 42 -4.25 -4.92 -0.65
N LEU A 43 -3.11 -5.38 -1.17
CA LEU A 43 -2.15 -4.52 -1.88
C LEU A 43 -2.74 -3.93 -3.15
N ALA A 44 -3.53 -4.72 -3.90
CA ALA A 44 -4.21 -4.27 -5.10
C ALA A 44 -5.28 -3.20 -4.79
N ASP A 45 -6.09 -3.42 -3.75
CA ASP A 45 -7.13 -2.51 -3.30
C ASP A 45 -6.53 -1.19 -2.78
N LEU A 46 -5.48 -1.28 -1.96
CA LEU A 46 -4.76 -0.11 -1.44
C LEU A 46 -4.10 0.71 -2.56
N SER A 47 -3.52 0.03 -3.56
CA SER A 47 -2.95 0.70 -4.74
C SER A 47 -4.02 1.45 -5.52
N ARG A 48 -5.22 0.87 -5.67
CA ARG A 48 -6.37 1.49 -6.33
C ARG A 48 -6.88 2.70 -5.55
N ASP A 49 -7.01 2.60 -4.22
CA ASP A 49 -7.46 3.71 -3.37
C ASP A 49 -6.47 4.88 -3.38
N ARG A 50 -5.16 4.57 -3.49
CA ARG A 50 -4.07 5.54 -3.70
C ARG A 50 -4.11 6.25 -5.05
N GLY A 51 -4.92 5.77 -6.00
CA GLY A 51 -5.01 6.32 -7.34
C GLY A 51 -3.98 5.76 -8.32
N PHE A 52 -3.21 4.73 -7.95
CA PHE A 52 -2.41 4.03 -8.95
C PHE A 52 -3.35 3.30 -9.91
N PRO A 53 -3.08 3.32 -11.23
CA PRO A 53 -3.81 2.49 -12.17
C PRO A 53 -3.60 1.04 -11.75
N ALA A 54 -4.59 0.49 -11.06
CA ALA A 54 -4.69 -0.93 -10.82
C ALA A 54 -5.07 -1.56 -12.16
N GLY A 55 -4.10 -1.68 -13.06
CA GLY A 55 -4.26 -2.38 -14.33
C GLY A 55 -4.87 -3.76 -14.09
N GLU A 56 -5.59 -4.25 -15.09
CA GLU A 56 -6.32 -5.51 -15.00
C GLU A 56 -5.35 -6.67 -14.73
N SER A 57 -4.11 -6.53 -15.20
CA SER A 57 -3.04 -7.52 -15.03
C SER A 57 -2.03 -7.16 -13.94
N PHE A 58 -1.43 -8.20 -13.35
CA PHE A 58 -0.29 -8.06 -12.42
C PHE A 58 0.86 -7.24 -13.03
N GLU A 59 1.19 -7.46 -14.31
CA GLU A 59 2.29 -6.77 -14.99
C GLU A 59 2.07 -5.25 -15.09
N GLU A 60 0.86 -4.80 -15.38
CA GLU A 60 0.55 -3.36 -15.44
C GLU A 60 0.66 -2.71 -14.05
N ARG A 61 0.20 -3.41 -13.01
CA ARG A 61 0.37 -2.97 -11.61
C ARG A 61 1.84 -2.94 -11.21
N ALA A 62 2.59 -3.95 -11.60
CA ALA A 62 4.02 -4.05 -11.35
C ALA A 62 4.78 -2.91 -12.05
N ASP A 63 4.43 -2.55 -13.28
CA ASP A 63 5.03 -1.43 -14.00
C ASP A 63 4.76 -0.10 -13.30
N ALA A 64 3.49 0.17 -12.95
CA ALA A 64 3.11 1.38 -12.21
C ALA A 64 3.80 1.47 -10.83
N LEU A 65 3.85 0.36 -10.08
CA LEU A 65 4.54 0.30 -8.79
C LEU A 65 6.06 0.41 -8.95
N SER A 66 6.65 -0.06 -10.05
CA SER A 66 8.09 0.07 -10.31
C SER A 66 8.51 1.53 -10.44
N VAL A 67 7.68 2.35 -11.08
CA VAL A 67 7.96 3.78 -11.28
C VAL A 67 7.94 4.54 -9.94
N HIS A 68 7.00 4.23 -9.06
CA HIS A 68 6.76 4.99 -7.83
C HIS A 68 7.39 4.36 -6.57
N HIS A 69 7.54 3.04 -6.56
CA HIS A 69 8.04 2.23 -5.44
C HIS A 69 9.07 1.18 -5.91
N PRO A 70 10.17 1.59 -6.58
CA PRO A 70 11.16 0.66 -7.14
C PRO A 70 11.85 -0.22 -6.09
N ARG A 71 11.86 0.20 -4.82
CA ARG A 71 12.45 -0.60 -3.72
C ARG A 71 11.56 -1.74 -3.23
N HIS A 72 10.27 -1.72 -3.58
CA HIS A 72 9.28 -2.66 -3.08
C HIS A 72 8.74 -3.58 -4.18
N ILE A 73 9.16 -3.38 -5.43
CA ILE A 73 8.69 -4.17 -6.57
C ILE A 73 9.14 -5.63 -6.50
N ASP A 74 10.37 -5.90 -6.08
CA ASP A 74 10.88 -7.27 -5.91
C ASP A 74 10.03 -8.06 -4.91
N GLY A 75 9.55 -7.39 -3.87
CA GLY A 75 8.63 -7.97 -2.91
C GLY A 75 7.27 -8.31 -3.53
N TYR A 76 6.70 -7.40 -4.32
CA TYR A 76 5.44 -7.64 -5.03
C TYR A 76 5.53 -8.82 -6.02
N ARG A 77 6.66 -8.93 -6.75
CA ARG A 77 6.92 -10.04 -7.66
C ARG A 77 7.04 -11.37 -6.92
N ARG A 78 7.73 -11.41 -5.78
CA ARG A 78 7.84 -12.62 -4.96
C ARG A 78 6.49 -13.09 -4.43
N VAL A 79 5.64 -12.17 -3.97
CA VAL A 79 4.26 -12.48 -3.54
C VAL A 79 3.45 -13.12 -4.66
N HIS A 80 3.54 -12.56 -5.87
CA HIS A 80 2.82 -13.08 -7.02
C HIS A 80 3.31 -14.48 -7.43
N THR A 81 4.63 -14.72 -7.38
CA THR A 81 5.18 -16.06 -7.65
C THR A 81 4.79 -17.06 -6.58
N ALA A 82 4.89 -16.68 -5.30
CA ALA A 82 4.60 -17.54 -4.14
C ALA A 82 3.12 -17.91 -3.99
N ARG A 83 2.25 -17.25 -4.74
CA ARG A 83 0.84 -17.60 -4.90
C ARG A 83 0.62 -18.89 -5.69
N SER A 84 1.59 -19.28 -6.53
CA SER A 84 1.48 -20.47 -7.37
C SER A 84 1.56 -21.75 -6.55
N ASP A 85 0.80 -22.77 -6.93
CA ASP A 85 0.84 -24.09 -6.28
C ASP A 85 2.26 -24.69 -6.32
N GLY A 86 2.75 -25.13 -5.17
CA GLY A 86 4.05 -25.81 -5.02
C GLY A 86 5.18 -24.99 -4.41
N THR A 87 4.95 -23.73 -4.03
CA THR A 87 5.94 -22.92 -3.28
C THR A 87 6.12 -23.45 -1.85
N GLY A 88 7.35 -23.44 -1.33
CA GLY A 88 7.62 -23.83 0.05
C GLY A 88 7.04 -22.82 1.06
N THR A 89 6.63 -23.30 2.24
CA THR A 89 6.11 -22.42 3.31
C THR A 89 7.10 -21.33 3.76
N GLU A 90 8.40 -21.57 3.62
CA GLU A 90 9.44 -20.56 3.91
C GLU A 90 9.44 -19.43 2.87
N GLU A 91 9.41 -19.77 1.57
CA GLU A 91 9.29 -18.77 0.50
C GLU A 91 7.99 -17.97 0.63
N MET A 92 6.89 -18.62 1.03
CA MET A 92 5.64 -17.94 1.32
C MET A 92 5.78 -16.95 2.48
N ARG A 93 6.54 -17.30 3.52
CA ARG A 93 6.80 -16.41 4.65
C ARG A 93 7.64 -15.22 4.23
N GLU A 94 8.71 -15.43 3.47
CA GLU A 94 9.55 -14.35 2.94
C GLU A 94 8.72 -13.39 2.07
N ALA A 95 7.92 -13.93 1.16
CA ALA A 95 7.01 -13.16 0.33
C ALA A 95 6.00 -12.36 1.17
N PHE A 96 5.48 -12.94 2.26
CA PHE A 96 4.56 -12.24 3.14
C PHE A 96 5.22 -11.08 3.91
N VAL A 97 6.48 -11.22 4.31
CA VAL A 97 7.27 -10.13 4.92
C VAL A 97 7.52 -9.01 3.90
N ASP A 98 7.83 -9.36 2.67
CA ASP A 98 7.98 -8.41 1.58
C ASP A 98 6.67 -7.65 1.27
N ALA A 99 5.54 -8.38 1.26
CA ALA A 99 4.21 -7.78 1.14
C ALA A 99 3.95 -6.76 2.25
N ARG A 100 4.35 -7.06 3.50
CA ARG A 100 4.21 -6.13 4.63
C ARG A 100 4.97 -4.83 4.39
N ASN A 101 6.20 -4.91 3.88
CA ASN A 101 7.01 -3.73 3.62
C ASN A 101 6.38 -2.83 2.55
N LEU A 102 5.85 -3.42 1.48
CA LEU A 102 5.11 -2.67 0.46
C LEU A 102 3.83 -2.07 1.03
N PHE A 103 3.07 -2.83 1.82
CA PHE A 103 1.85 -2.36 2.47
C PHE A 103 2.11 -1.15 3.37
N ASP A 104 3.16 -1.21 4.19
CA ASP A 104 3.55 -0.09 5.06
C ASP A 104 3.96 1.14 4.25
N ALA A 105 4.74 0.97 3.18
CA ALA A 105 5.07 2.06 2.27
C ALA A 105 3.81 2.66 1.62
N LEU A 106 2.88 1.82 1.16
CA LEU A 106 1.58 2.21 0.64
C LEU A 106 0.59 2.69 1.72
N LEU A 107 0.92 2.64 3.01
CA LEU A 107 0.16 3.32 4.06
C LEU A 107 0.83 4.64 4.46
N ALA A 108 2.16 4.68 4.48
CA ALA A 108 3.00 5.82 4.84
C ALA A 108 3.03 6.92 3.77
N ASP A 109 2.95 6.57 2.48
CA ASP A 109 3.00 7.52 1.35
C ASP A 109 1.70 8.35 1.15
N GLY A 110 0.82 8.38 2.16
CA GLY A 110 -0.19 9.43 2.27
C GLY A 110 0.52 10.74 2.57
N PRO A 111 0.06 11.90 2.09
CA PRO A 111 0.80 13.14 2.23
C PRO A 111 1.21 13.29 3.70
N ALA A 112 2.53 13.24 3.94
CA ALA A 112 3.07 13.82 5.16
C ALA A 112 2.34 15.14 5.33
N PRO A 113 1.80 15.48 6.52
CA PRO A 113 1.14 16.76 6.69
C PRO A 113 2.17 17.82 6.31
N ARG A 114 2.08 18.29 5.06
CA ARG A 114 2.57 19.59 4.67
C ARG A 114 1.81 20.44 5.64
N ARG A 115 2.51 20.89 6.68
CA ARG A 115 2.05 21.99 7.50
C ARG A 115 1.61 23.03 6.49
N GLN A 116 0.31 23.06 6.23
CA GLN A 116 -0.35 24.26 5.78
C GLN A 116 -0.08 25.16 6.96
N ASP A 117 1.03 25.88 6.85
CA ASP A 117 1.29 27.12 7.52
C ASP A 117 0.11 28.01 7.13
N ASN A 118 -1.03 27.76 7.76
CA ASN A 118 -2.13 28.68 7.86
C ASN A 118 -1.65 29.74 8.85
N ARG A 119 -0.63 30.49 8.41
CA ARG A 119 -0.23 31.73 9.04
C ARG A 119 -1.28 32.74 8.71
N GLN A 120 -2.33 32.64 9.52
CA GLN A 120 -3.18 33.73 9.91
C GLN A 120 -2.28 34.93 10.30
N LEU A 121 -2.00 35.80 9.34
CA LEU A 121 -1.58 37.18 9.58
C LEU A 121 -2.79 38.09 9.32
N THR A 122 -3.61 38.13 10.37
CA THR A 122 -4.32 39.30 10.90
C THR A 122 -5.14 40.17 9.94
N LYS A 123 -6.48 40.01 10.03
CA LYS A 123 -7.37 41.16 10.02
C LYS A 123 -7.13 41.96 11.31
N GLY A 124 -6.73 43.22 11.15
CA GLY A 124 -6.52 44.17 12.24
C GLY A 124 -6.69 45.59 11.70
N GLN A 125 -7.94 46.04 11.73
CA GLN A 125 -8.40 47.38 11.41
C GLN A 125 -8.01 48.37 12.53
N GLY A 126 -7.55 49.57 12.17
CA GLY A 126 -7.57 50.77 13.02
C GLY A 126 -6.23 51.19 13.63
N THR A 127 -5.74 52.37 13.25
CA THR A 127 -5.56 53.53 14.15
C THR A 127 -4.98 54.73 13.40
N SER A 128 -5.68 55.87 13.54
CA SER A 128 -5.29 57.27 13.31
C SER A 128 -5.07 57.79 11.89
#